data_AF-A0A380EFC4-F1
#
_entry.id   AF-A0A380EFC4-F1
#
_cell.length_a   1.000
_cell.length_b   1.000
_cell.length_c   1.000
_cell.angle_alpha   90.00
_cell.angle_beta   90.00
_cell.angle_gamma   90.00
#
_symmetry.space_group_name_H-M   'P 1'
#
loop_
_entity.id
_entity.type
_entity.pdbx_description
1 polymer ?
#
loop_
_entity_poly.entity_id
_entity_poly.type
_entity_poly.pdbx_seq_one_letter_code
_entity_poly.pdbx_strand_id
1 'polypeptide(L)' 'MSYSIGIDYGTASGRVFLINTTNGQVVSKFVKPYTHGVIESELNGLKIPHTYALQNSNDYLEIMEKEYHI' A
#
# COMPACT_ATOMS: atom_id res chain seq x y z
N MET A 1 12.10 -0.19 -25.60
CA MET A 1 10.91 0.19 -24.82
C MET A 1 11.19 -0.15 -23.38
N SER A 2 11.16 0.81 -22.46
CA SER A 2 11.34 0.55 -21.03
C SER A 2 10.08 0.93 -20.26
N TYR A 3 9.93 0.32 -19.09
CA TYR A 3 8.85 0.62 -18.16
C TYR A 3 9.45 0.91 -16.78
N SER A 4 8.74 1.71 -15.99
CA SER A 4 9.02 1.87 -14.57
C SER A 4 7.81 1.40 -13.76
N ILE A 5 8.06 0.99 -12.52
CA ILE A 5 7.03 0.72 -11.53
C ILE A 5 7.04 1.88 -10.54
N GLY A 6 5.91 2.59 -10.45
CA GLY A 6 5.68 3.59 -9.41
C GLY A 6 4.90 2.96 -8.27
N ILE A 7 5.34 3.17 -7.04
CA ILE A 7 4.63 2.73 -5.84
C ILE A 7 4.31 3.95 -4.98
N ASP A 8 3.04 4.12 -4.67
CA ASP A 8 2.50 5.22 -3.86
C ASP A 8 1.91 4.64 -2.57
N TYR A 9 2.66 4.79 -1.48
CA TYR A 9 2.26 4.39 -0.13
C TYR A 9 1.43 5.51 0.50
N GLY A 10 0.10 5.36 0.45
CA GLY A 10 -0.84 6.27 1.10
C GLY A 10 -1.06 5.90 2.57
N THR A 11 -1.99 6.58 3.23
CA THR A 11 -2.26 6.34 4.65
C THR A 11 -2.96 5.00 4.92
N ALA A 12 -3.86 4.55 4.04
CA ALA A 12 -4.67 3.34 4.27
C ALA A 12 -4.52 2.28 3.16
N SER A 13 -3.65 2.53 2.18
CA SER A 13 -3.50 1.67 1.00
C SER A 13 -2.21 1.96 0.26
N GLY A 14 -1.64 0.94 -0.37
CA GLY A 14 -0.61 1.09 -1.40
C GLY A 14 -1.20 1.03 -2.80
N ARG A 15 -0.61 1.79 -3.73
CA ARG A 15 -0.98 1.81 -5.15
C ARG A 15 0.25 1.57 -6.00
N VAL A 16 0.14 0.67 -6.96
CA VAL A 16 1.23 0.30 -7.87
C VAL A 16 0.83 0.64 -9.30
N PHE A 17 1.74 1.28 -10.03
CA PHE A 17 1.54 1.74 -11.40
C PHE A 17 2.63 1.18 -12.31
N LEU A 18 2.25 0.57 -13.42
CA LEU A 18 3.18 0.28 -14.52
C LEU A 18 3.16 1.47 -15.48
N ILE A 19 4.31 2.11 -15.69
CA ILE A 19 4.42 3.35 -16.48
C ILE A 19 5.31 3.12 -17.69
N ASN A 20 4.82 3.50 -18.87
CA ASN A 20 5.65 3.58 -20.07
C ASN A 20 6.58 4.79 -19.97
N THR A 21 7.90 4.56 -19.95
CA THR A 21 8.89 5.63 -19.73
C THR A 21 9.03 6.59 -20.92
N THR A 22 8.54 6.22 -22.10
CA THR A 22 8.70 7.03 -23.32
C THR A 22 7.69 8.18 -23.36
N ASN A 23 6.50 7.99 -22.78
CA ASN A 23 5.40 8.97 -22.85
C ASN A 23 4.68 9.21 -21.51
N GLY A 24 5.11 8.55 -20.42
CA GLY A 24 4.51 8.70 -19.09
C GLY A 24 3.14 8.03 -18.93
N GLN A 25 2.66 7.26 -19.92
CA GLN A 25 1.37 6.61 -19.85
C GLN A 25 1.34 5.56 -18.74
N VAL A 26 0.31 5.59 -17.88
CA VAL A 26 -0.02 4.50 -16.96
C VAL A 26 -0.64 3.37 -17.76
N VAL A 27 0.08 2.26 -17.89
CA VAL A 27 -0.32 1.07 -18.66
C VAL A 27 -1.22 0.16 -17.82
N SER A 28 -0.95 0.07 -16.53
CA SER A 28 -1.75 -0.71 -15.58
C SER A 28 -1.64 -0.10 -14.18
N LYS A 29 -2.65 -0.39 -13.34
CA LYS A 29 -2.69 0.02 -11.94
C LYS A 29 -3.20 -1.12 -11.07
N PHE A 30 -2.68 -1.18 -9.84
CA PHE A 30 -3.11 -2.08 -8.79
C PHE A 30 -3.25 -1.29 -7.48
N VAL A 31 -4.28 -1.59 -6.68
CA VAL A 31 -4.55 -0.91 -5.42
C VAL A 31 -4.87 -1.96 -4.37
N LYS A 32 -4.15 -1.92 -3.24
CA LYS A 32 -4.39 -2.80 -2.11
C LYS A 32 -4.58 -1.97 -0.83
N PRO A 33 -5.76 -2.03 -0.21
CA PRO A 33 -5.93 -1.55 1.16
C PRO A 33 -4.95 -2.27 2.09
N TYR A 34 -4.38 -1.55 3.05
CA TYR A 34 -3.54 -2.17 4.08
C TYR A 34 -4.38 -3.09 4.95
N THR A 35 -3.89 -4.31 5.16
CA THR A 35 -4.61 -5.36 5.92
C THR A 35 -4.97 -4.88 7.32
N HIS A 36 -4.12 -4.05 7.94
CA HIS A 36 -4.37 -3.51 9.29
C HIS A 36 -4.88 -2.06 9.28
N GLY A 37 -4.91 -1.40 8.12
CA GLY A 37 -5.29 0.01 8.02
C GLY A 37 -4.45 0.94 8.91
N VAL A 38 -5.06 2.04 9.36
CA VAL A 38 -4.47 2.89 10.40
C VAL A 38 -4.90 2.36 11.75
N ILE A 39 -3.94 2.18 12.65
CA ILE A 39 -4.19 1.66 13.99
C ILE A 39 -4.28 2.86 14.95
N GLU A 40 -5.51 3.24 15.32
CA GLU A 40 -5.78 4.44 16.13
C GLU A 40 -6.48 4.15 17.47
N SER A 41 -7.00 2.93 17.67
CA SER A 41 -7.82 2.58 18.85
C SER A 41 -7.22 1.49 19.72
N GLU A 42 -6.66 0.44 19.12
CA GLU A 42 -6.21 -0.75 19.84
C GLU A 42 -5.01 -1.40 19.13
N LEU A 43 -3.99 -1.78 19.90
CA LEU A 43 -2.85 -2.56 19.42
C LEU A 43 -2.70 -3.81 20.28
N ASN A 44 -2.79 -4.99 19.65
CA ASN A 44 -2.69 -6.30 20.32
C ASN A 44 -3.64 -6.46 21.52
N GLY A 45 -4.90 -6.04 21.40
CA GLY A 45 -5.88 -6.14 22.50
C GLY A 45 -5.80 -5.00 23.53
N LEU A 46 -4.84 -4.09 23.40
CA LEU A 46 -4.63 -2.98 24.34
C LEU A 46 -5.07 -1.66 23.71
N LYS A 47 -5.96 -0.93 24.38
CA LYS A 47 -6.35 0.43 23.97
C LYS A 47 -5.13 1.34 23.93
N ILE A 48 -5.02 2.13 22.88
CA ILE A 48 -3.98 3.15 22.73
C ILE A 48 -4.58 4.56 22.85
N PRO A 49 -3.80 5.59 23.24
CA PRO A 49 -4.30 6.95 23.30
C PRO A 49 -4.69 7.47 21.92
N HIS A 50 -5.75 8.29 21.84
CA HIS A 50 -6.27 8.86 20.59
C HIS A 50 -5.29 9.78 19.83
N THR A 51 -4.15 10.11 20.43
CA THR A 51 -3.09 10.90 19.78
C THR A 51 -2.17 10.05 18.91
N TYR A 52 -2.32 8.72 18.94
CA TYR A 52 -1.52 7.80 18.15
C TYR A 52 -2.22 7.44 16.85
N ALA A 53 -1.44 7.43 15.76
CA ALA A 53 -1.81 6.85 14.48
C ALA A 53 -0.66 5.95 14.03
N LEU A 54 -0.78 4.65 14.30
CA LEU A 54 0.26 3.67 14.01
C LEU A 54 -0.04 2.95 12.68
N GLN A 55 0.97 2.32 12.09
CA GLN A 55 0.83 1.44 10.94
C GLN A 55 1.60 0.14 11.16
N ASN A 56 1.14 -0.95 10.52
CA ASN A 56 1.85 -2.21 10.49
C ASN A 56 2.82 -2.23 9.30
N SER A 57 4.13 -2.42 9.55
CA SER A 57 5.14 -2.41 8.49
C SER A 57 4.99 -3.54 7.48
N ASN A 58 4.38 -4.67 7.88
CA ASN A 58 4.14 -5.78 6.95
C ASN A 58 3.14 -5.41 5.86
N ASP A 59 2.21 -4.48 6.13
CA ASP A 59 1.26 -4.01 5.12
C ASP A 59 1.95 -3.36 3.91
N TYR A 60 3.16 -2.81 4.10
CA TYR A 60 3.94 -2.27 2.99
C TYR A 60 4.57 -3.36 2.14
N LEU A 61 5.05 -4.44 2.76
CA LEU A 61 5.62 -5.59 2.07
C LEU A 61 4.55 -6.29 1.23
N GLU A 62 3.34 -6.41 1.78
CA GLU A 62 2.18 -6.99 1.10
C GLU A 62 1.80 -6.31 -0.23
N ILE A 63 2.20 -5.04 -0.44
CA ILE A 63 2.00 -4.33 -1.72
C ILE A 63 2.88 -4.90 -2.83
N MET A 64 4.05 -5.42 -2.46
CA MET A 64 5.05 -5.96 -3.37
C MET A 64 4.95 -7.48 -3.51
N GLU A 65 4.21 -8.13 -2.62
CA GLU A 65 3.99 -9.57 -2.66
C GLU A 65 2.98 -9.96 -3.74
N LYS A 66 3.12 -11.21 -4.20
CA LYS A 66 2.25 -11.77 -5.23
C LYS A 66 0.89 -12.06 -4.63
N GLU A 67 -0.11 -11.27 -5.01
CA GLU A 67 -1.50 -11.56 -4.68
C GLU A 67 -2.13 -12.44 -5.78
N TYR A 68 -2.66 -13.60 -5.40
CA TYR A 68 -3.43 -14.44 -6.33
C TYR A 68 -4.87 -13.92 -6.34
N HIS A 69 -5.24 -13.19 -7.38
CA HIS A 69 -6.65 -12.96 -7.69
C HIS A 69 -7.17 -14.21 -8.40
N ILE A 70 -7.97 -15.01 -7.69
CA ILE A 70 -8.76 -16.12 -8.23
C ILE A 70 -9.97 -15.57 -8.99
#